data_AF-K8WKW5-F1
#
_entry.id   AF-K8WKW5-F1
#
_cell.length_a   1.000
_cell.length_b   1.000
_cell.length_c   1.000
_cell.angle_alpha   90.00
_cell.angle_beta   90.00
_cell.angle_gamma   90.00
#
_symmetry.space_group_name_H-M   'P 1'
#
loop_
_entity.id
_entity.type
_entity.pdbx_description
1 polymer ?
#
loop_
_entity_poly.entity_id
_entity_poly.type
_entity_poly.pdbx_seq_one_letter_code
_entity_poly.pdbx_strand_id
1 'polypeptide(L)'
;MEKYGLIMKLKKIIVCLMAVFFSLLAGCEQKEENKMNDTLKQFQFSCVHESSLLPPLDPEADIWFQQARKLQIQKGPKDFARIASLYRQAAEKKHYKAMGNL
;
A
#
# COMPACT_ATOMS: atom_id res chain seq x y z
N MET A 1 -57.34 -40.64 -33.36
CA MET A 1 -57.16 -39.23 -32.92
C MET A 1 -56.65 -39.12 -31.46
N GLU A 2 -57.09 -39.96 -30.52
CA GLU A 2 -56.60 -39.93 -29.12
C GLU A 2 -55.10 -40.20 -28.94
N LYS A 3 -54.52 -41.17 -29.68
CA LYS A 3 -53.10 -41.52 -29.57
C LYS A 3 -52.17 -40.35 -29.92
N TYR A 4 -52.54 -39.54 -30.91
CA TYR A 4 -51.79 -38.33 -31.29
C TYR A 4 -51.90 -37.23 -30.24
N GLY A 5 -53.07 -37.07 -29.60
CA GLY A 5 -53.24 -36.16 -28.46
C GLY A 5 -52.39 -36.55 -27.25
N LEU A 6 -52.26 -37.85 -26.97
CA LEU A 6 -51.42 -38.36 -25.87
C LEU A 6 -49.93 -38.14 -26.16
N ILE A 7 -49.48 -38.38 -27.39
CA ILE A 7 -48.09 -38.14 -27.81
C ILE A 7 -47.76 -36.64 -27.78
N MET A 8 -48.68 -35.77 -28.18
CA MET A 8 -48.49 -34.32 -28.10
C MET A 8 -48.45 -33.81 -26.65
N LYS A 9 -49.29 -34.37 -25.76
CA LYS A 9 -49.25 -34.06 -24.31
C LYS A 9 -47.95 -34.55 -23.67
N LEU A 10 -47.49 -35.75 -24.03
CA LEU A 10 -46.24 -36.33 -23.54
C LEU A 10 -45.02 -35.51 -23.99
N LYS A 11 -44.97 -35.10 -25.27
CA LYS A 11 -43.92 -34.20 -25.76
C LYS A 11 -43.91 -32.86 -25.03
N LYS A 12 -45.08 -32.28 -24.74
CA LYS A 12 -45.18 -31.04 -23.95
C LYS A 12 -44.67 -31.22 -22.52
N ILE A 13 -45.02 -32.32 -21.87
CA ILE A 13 -44.53 -32.65 -20.52
C ILE A 13 -43.01 -32.82 -20.52
N ILE A 14 -42.46 -33.56 -21.50
CA ILE A 14 -41.01 -33.75 -21.62
C ILE A 14 -40.30 -32.41 -21.84
N VAL A 15 -40.82 -31.55 -22.73
CA VAL A 15 -40.25 -30.21 -22.95
C VAL A 15 -40.30 -29.35 -21.69
N CYS A 16 -41.40 -29.39 -20.92
CA CYS A 16 -41.50 -28.68 -19.65
C CYS A 16 -40.51 -29.21 -18.61
N LEU A 17 -40.36 -30.53 -18.48
CA LEU A 17 -39.42 -31.15 -17.54
C LEU A 17 -37.97 -30.80 -17.88
N MET A 18 -37.61 -30.82 -19.17
CA MET A 18 -36.28 -30.43 -19.63
C MET A 18 -35.99 -28.95 -19.35
N ALA A 19 -36.99 -28.06 -19.52
CA ALA A 19 -36.84 -26.63 -19.23
C ALA A 19 -36.67 -26.34 -17.73
N VAL A 20 -37.41 -27.06 -16.87
CA VAL A 20 -37.27 -26.94 -15.40
C VAL A 20 -35.90 -27.43 -14.95
N PHE A 21 -35.41 -28.55 -15.50
CA PHE A 21 -34.08 -29.09 -15.16
C PHE A 21 -32.94 -28.17 -15.61
N PHE A 22 -33.05 -27.56 -16.79
CA PHE A 22 -32.06 -26.59 -17.27
C PHE A 22 -32.01 -25.33 -16.40
N SER A 23 -33.15 -24.91 -15.85
CA SER A 23 -33.24 -23.77 -14.92
C SER A 23 -32.61 -24.07 -13.56
N LEU A 24 -32.61 -25.33 -13.11
CA LEU A 24 -31.99 -25.77 -11.85
C LEU A 24 -30.46 -25.88 -11.93
N LEU A 25 -29.89 -25.99 -13.14
CA LEU A 25 -28.43 -26.07 -13.36
C LEU A 25 -27.75 -24.70 -13.52
N ALA A 26 -28.52 -23.61 -13.56
CA ALA A 26 -27.99 -22.25 -13.48
C ALA A 26 -27.64 -21.90 -12.02
N GLY A 27 -26.64 -22.57 -11.45
CA GLY A 27 -26.00 -22.11 -10.21
C GLY A 27 -25.22 -20.82 -10.47
N CYS A 28 -25.30 -19.85 -9.55
CA CYS A 28 -24.49 -18.65 -9.61
C CYS A 28 -23.01 -19.00 -9.43
N GLU A 29 -22.19 -18.70 -10.44
CA GLU A 29 -20.75 -18.61 -10.27
C GLU A 29 -20.45 -17.38 -9.40
N GLN A 30 -19.96 -17.59 -8.18
CA GLN A 30 -19.51 -16.50 -7.34
C GLN A 30 -18.16 -16.04 -7.91
N LYS A 31 -18.21 -15.07 -8.83
CA LYS A 31 -17.02 -14.32 -9.21
C LYS A 31 -16.43 -13.75 -7.93
N GLU A 32 -15.24 -14.21 -7.53
CA GLU A 32 -14.42 -13.49 -6.58
C GLU A 32 -14.06 -12.15 -7.24
N GLU A 33 -14.95 -11.16 -7.14
CA GLU A 33 -14.49 -9.79 -7.16
C GLU A 33 -13.63 -9.63 -5.91
N ASN A 34 -12.33 -9.63 -6.15
CA ASN A 34 -11.33 -9.14 -5.23
C ASN A 34 -11.78 -7.71 -4.85
N LYS A 35 -12.49 -7.61 -3.73
CA LYS A 35 -12.97 -6.37 -3.14
C LYS A 35 -11.94 -5.83 -2.13
N MET A 36 -10.88 -6.59 -1.91
CA MET A 36 -9.78 -6.26 -0.99
C MET A 36 -8.82 -5.21 -1.59
N ASN A 37 -8.94 -4.89 -2.88
CA ASN A 37 -8.00 -4.10 -3.67
C ASN A 37 -8.52 -2.70 -4.04
N ASP A 38 -9.83 -2.46 -4.10
CA ASP A 38 -10.34 -1.11 -4.40
C ASP A 38 -10.07 -0.12 -3.26
N THR A 39 -10.23 -0.56 -2.01
CA THR A 39 -9.89 0.25 -0.83
C THR A 39 -8.38 0.48 -0.69
N LEU A 40 -7.55 -0.42 -1.23
CA LEU A 40 -6.08 -0.32 -1.14
C LEU A 40 -5.46 0.49 -2.28
N LYS A 41 -6.18 0.78 -3.36
CA LYS A 41 -5.69 1.61 -4.47
C LYS A 41 -5.21 3.00 -4.02
N GLN A 42 -5.88 3.60 -3.03
CA GLN A 42 -5.51 4.90 -2.46
C GLN A 42 -4.22 4.87 -1.59
N PHE A 43 -3.74 3.68 -1.22
CA PHE A 43 -2.54 3.47 -0.41
C PHE A 43 -1.38 2.90 -1.23
N GLN A 44 -1.42 3.02 -2.55
CA GLN A 44 -0.29 2.64 -3.40
C GLN A 44 0.83 3.67 -3.27
N PHE A 45 2.01 3.20 -2.85
CA PHE A 45 3.24 3.98 -2.82
C PHE A 45 4.11 3.62 -4.02
N SER A 46 4.71 4.63 -4.65
CA SER A 46 5.73 4.40 -5.67
C SER A 46 7.10 4.25 -5.01
N CYS A 47 7.87 3.24 -5.43
CA CYS A 47 9.27 3.10 -5.02
C CYS A 47 10.10 4.21 -5.68
N VAL A 48 10.71 5.06 -4.87
CA VAL A 48 11.56 6.19 -5.30
C VAL A 48 12.80 6.24 -4.42
N HIS A 49 13.89 6.79 -4.95
CA HIS A 49 15.14 6.94 -4.19
C HIS A 49 15.08 8.18 -3.30
N GLU A 50 15.31 8.03 -1.99
CA GLU A 50 15.20 9.15 -1.04
C GLU A 50 16.05 10.36 -1.44
N SER A 51 17.29 10.12 -1.89
CA SER A 51 18.22 11.20 -2.26
C SER A 51 17.73 12.09 -3.40
N SER A 52 16.74 11.66 -4.20
CA SER A 52 16.17 12.51 -5.26
C SER A 52 15.11 13.47 -4.74
N LEU A 53 14.70 13.34 -3.47
CA LEU A 53 13.64 14.14 -2.85
C LEU A 53 14.17 15.05 -1.71
N LEU A 54 15.40 14.84 -1.27
CA LEU A 54 15.96 15.61 -0.15
C LEU A 54 16.33 17.04 -0.58
N PRO A 55 16.01 18.05 0.24
CA PRO A 55 16.46 19.41 -0.02
C PRO A 55 17.99 19.53 0.09
N PRO A 56 18.62 20.49 -0.61
CA PRO A 56 20.04 20.76 -0.45
C PRO A 56 20.34 21.21 0.99
N LEU A 57 21.53 20.86 1.47
CA LEU A 57 22.00 21.25 2.79
C LEU A 57 22.78 22.57 2.73
N ASP A 58 22.57 23.42 3.73
CA ASP A 58 23.42 24.59 3.94
C ASP A 58 24.85 24.13 4.31
N PRO A 59 25.90 24.59 3.59
CA PRO A 59 27.26 24.09 3.79
C PRO A 59 27.81 24.34 5.21
N GLU A 60 27.44 25.46 5.83
CA GLU A 60 27.86 25.79 7.20
C GLU A 60 27.14 24.88 8.21
N ALA A 61 25.85 24.64 8.01
CA ALA A 61 25.09 23.72 8.84
C ALA A 61 25.61 22.28 8.76
N ASP A 62 26.05 21.82 7.58
CA ASP A 62 26.64 20.48 7.41
C ASP A 62 27.97 20.37 8.17
N ILE A 63 28.77 21.45 8.26
CA ILE A 63 29.98 21.48 9.10
C ILE A 63 29.62 21.27 10.58
N TRP A 64 28.62 21.98 11.11
CA TRP A 64 28.19 21.79 12.51
C TRP A 64 27.65 20.39 12.76
N PHE A 65 26.86 19.85 11.83
CA PHE A 65 26.38 18.46 11.89
C PHE A 65 27.56 17.48 11.94
N GLN A 66 28.53 17.60 11.03
CA GLN A 66 29.70 16.73 10.98
C GLN A 66 30.54 16.82 12.27
N GLN A 67 30.70 18.02 12.84
CA GLN A 67 31.37 18.22 14.12
C GLN A 67 30.63 17.49 15.26
N ALA A 68 29.30 17.63 15.33
CA ALA A 68 28.49 16.93 16.31
C ALA A 68 28.62 15.40 16.17
N ARG A 69 28.58 14.90 14.93
CA ARG A 69 28.78 13.46 14.63
C ARG A 69 30.13 12.98 15.11
N LYS A 70 31.20 13.73 14.84
CA LYS A 70 32.56 13.36 15.25
C LYS A 70 32.65 13.23 16.77
N LEU A 71 32.10 14.19 17.52
CA LEU A 71 32.06 14.14 18.99
C LEU A 71 31.21 12.97 19.50
N GLN A 72 30.06 12.71 18.88
CA GLN A 72 29.15 11.64 19.31
C GLN A 72 29.72 10.24 19.09
N ILE A 73 30.46 9.99 18.02
CA ILE A 73 31.05 8.67 17.74
C ILE A 73 32.42 8.48 18.39
N GLN A 74 33.02 9.55 18.93
CA GLN A 74 34.30 9.47 19.61
C GLN A 74 34.20 8.56 20.86
N LYS A 75 35.24 7.76 21.09
CA LYS A 75 35.36 6.92 22.29
C LYS A 75 35.60 7.79 23.52
N GLY A 76 35.11 7.32 24.67
CA GLY A 76 35.26 8.01 25.96
C GLY A 76 34.07 8.89 26.34
N PRO A 77 34.22 9.68 27.42
CA PRO A 77 33.20 10.60 27.93
C PRO A 77 32.75 11.58 26.84
N LYS A 78 31.45 11.91 26.85
CA LYS A 78 30.81 12.75 25.83
C LYS A 78 30.28 14.02 26.46
N ASP A 79 30.59 15.14 25.81
CA ASP A 79 29.91 16.40 26.08
C ASP A 79 28.61 16.45 25.25
N PHE A 80 27.55 15.85 25.80
CA PHE A 80 26.23 15.85 25.16
C PHE A 80 25.63 17.25 25.04
N ALA A 81 25.98 18.19 25.93
CA ALA A 81 25.51 19.56 25.83
C ALA A 81 26.09 20.24 24.58
N ARG A 82 27.40 20.04 24.32
CA ARG A 82 28.04 20.52 23.09
C ARG A 82 27.48 19.85 21.84
N ILE A 83 27.28 18.53 21.86
CA ILE A 83 26.70 17.78 20.73
C ILE A 83 25.29 18.31 20.41
N ALA A 84 24.42 18.44 21.41
CA ALA A 84 23.06 18.96 21.23
C ALA A 84 23.07 20.41 20.73
N SER A 85 23.98 21.26 21.23
CA SER A 85 24.11 22.64 20.73
C SER A 85 24.47 22.70 19.26
N LEU A 86 25.40 21.87 18.78
CA LEU A 86 25.78 21.82 17.37
C LEU A 86 24.64 21.32 16.49
N TYR A 87 23.89 20.31 16.94
CA TYR A 87 22.70 19.87 16.22
C TYR A 87 21.61 20.93 16.16
N ARG A 88 21.37 21.68 17.24
CA ARG A 88 20.40 22.80 17.24
C ARG A 88 20.80 23.89 16.25
N GLN A 89 22.07 24.31 16.24
CA GLN A 89 22.59 25.29 15.26
C GLN A 89 22.38 24.81 13.81
N ALA A 90 22.67 23.53 13.52
CA ALA A 90 22.41 22.98 12.19
C ALA A 90 20.90 22.89 11.88
N ALA A 91 20.07 22.50 12.86
CA ALA A 91 18.63 22.40 12.72
C ALA A 91 17.95 23.77 12.49
N GLU A 92 18.46 24.85 13.08
CA GLU A 92 18.01 26.22 12.82
C GLU A 92 18.15 26.59 11.34
N LYS A 93 19.14 26.02 10.65
CA LYS A 93 19.33 26.15 9.19
C LYS A 93 18.66 25.04 8.39
N LYS A 94 17.64 24.38 8.97
CA LYS A 94 16.82 23.31 8.34
C LYS A 94 17.62 22.08 7.90
N HIS A 95 18.72 21.78 8.59
CA HIS A 95 19.57 20.63 8.28
C HIS A 95 18.88 19.31 8.72
N TYR A 96 18.24 18.61 7.78
CA TYR A 96 17.37 17.46 8.08
C TYR A 96 18.07 16.33 8.85
N LYS A 97 19.36 16.07 8.58
CA LYS A 97 20.12 15.05 9.34
C LYS A 97 20.38 15.44 10.79
N ALA A 98 20.48 16.75 11.07
CA ALA A 98 20.69 17.26 12.43
C ALA A 98 19.37 17.24 13.20
N MET A 99 18.28 17.63 12.54
CA MET A 99 16.92 17.54 13.10
C MET A 99 16.56 16.11 13.50
N GLY A 100 16.92 15.12 12.68
CA GLY A 100 16.70 13.70 13.01
C GLY A 100 17.58 13.15 14.14
N ASN A 101 18.57 13.91 14.62
CA ASN A 101 19.51 13.51 15.67
C ASN A 101 19.26 14.24 17.01
N LEU A 102 18.31 15.18 17.08
CA LEU A 102 17.86 15.84 18.30
C LEU A 102 16.82 15.00 19.04
#